data_AF-A0A645F6V7-F1
#
_entry.id   AF-A0A645F6V7-F1
#
_cell.length_a   1.000
_cell.length_b   1.000
_cell.length_c   1.000
_cell.angle_alpha   90.00
_cell.angle_beta   90.00
_cell.angle_gamma   90.00
#
_symmetry.space_group_name_H-M   'P 1'
#
loop_
_entity.id
_entity.type
_entity.pdbx_description
1 polymer ?
#
loop_
_entity_poly.entity_id
_entity_poly.type
_entity_poly.pdbx_seq_one_letter_code
_entity_poly.pdbx_strand_id
1 'polypeptide(L)' 'MVVKLFDELGPRYGARNGGYLRILKCGFRDGDNAPMAFVELLDRPDSDVVVEEEAVAA' A
#
# COMPACT_ATOMS: atom_id res chain seq x y z
N MET A 1 3.57 15.80 8.01
CA MET A 1 2.58 15.25 7.05
C MET A 1 2.29 16.15 5.85
N VAL A 2 2.67 17.43 5.84
CA VAL A 2 2.54 18.31 4.64
C VAL A 2 3.74 18.15 3.70
N VAL A 3 4.95 18.16 4.26
CA VAL A 3 6.23 18.05 3.52
C VAL A 3 6.24 16.85 2.56
N LYS A 4 5.96 15.64 3.05
CA LYS A 4 5.89 14.42 2.22
C LYS A 4 4.92 14.52 1.04
N LEU A 5 3.81 15.24 1.20
CA LEU A 5 2.81 15.36 0.13
C LEU A 5 3.34 16.21 -1.03
N PHE A 6 4.02 17.31 -0.73
CA PHE A 6 4.53 18.23 -1.74
C PHE A 6 5.92 17.85 -2.27
N ASP A 7 6.77 17.28 -1.43
CA ASP A 7 8.15 16.99 -1.79
C ASP A 7 8.32 15.60 -2.42
N GLU A 8 7.50 14.62 -2.01
CA GLU A 8 7.62 13.24 -2.52
C GLU A 8 6.45 12.84 -3.42
N LEU A 9 5.20 12.97 -2.94
CA LEU A 9 4.03 12.44 -3.66
C LEU A 9 3.63 13.31 -4.86
N GLY A 10 3.73 14.63 -4.74
CA GLY A 10 3.44 15.57 -5.81
C GLY A 10 4.30 15.32 -7.07
N PRO A 11 5.65 15.34 -6.95
CA PRO A 11 6.53 15.03 -8.06
C PRO A 11 6.33 13.61 -8.60
N ARG A 12 6.11 12.61 -7.73
CA ARG A 12 5.90 11.21 -8.13
C ARG A 12 4.72 11.02 -9.08
N TYR A 13 3.63 11.76 -8.89
CA TYR A 13 2.41 11.62 -9.70
C TYR A 13 2.16 12.79 -10.65
N GLY A 14 3.10 13.73 -10.81
CA GLY A 14 2.87 14.96 -11.58
C GLY A 14 2.49 14.76 -13.05
N ALA A 15 2.91 13.65 -13.67
CA ALA A 15 2.57 13.31 -15.06
C ALA A 15 1.30 12.45 -15.20
N ARG A 16 0.76 11.94 -14.08
CA ARG A 16 -0.36 10.98 -14.09
C ARG A 16 -1.68 11.72 -13.89
N ASN A 17 -2.62 11.58 -14.82
CA ASN A 17 -3.94 12.19 -14.72
C ASN A 17 -4.96 11.22 -14.11
N GLY A 18 -5.02 11.17 -12.77
CA GLY A 18 -5.94 10.31 -12.02
C GLY A 18 -5.45 8.87 -11.81
N GLY A 19 -6.22 8.08 -11.05
CA GLY A 19 -5.86 6.68 -10.75
C GLY A 19 -4.65 6.53 -9.82
N TYR A 20 -4.51 7.40 -8.81
CA TYR A 20 -3.41 7.37 -7.84
C TYR A 20 -3.50 6.22 -6.83
N LEU A 21 -4.70 5.64 -6.70
CA LEU A 21 -4.99 4.61 -5.72
C LEU A 21 -5.39 3.31 -6.41
N ARG A 22 -4.93 2.19 -5.87
CA ARG A 22 -5.46 0.85 -6.15
C ARG A 22 -6.23 0.36 -4.93
N ILE A 23 -7.41 -0.21 -5.17
CA ILE A 23 -8.27 -0.78 -4.14
C ILE A 23 -8.35 -2.30 -4.35
N LEU A 24 -8.01 -3.06 -3.32
CA LEU A 24 -8.04 -4.52 -3.31
C LEU A 24 -9.00 -5.00 -2.23
N LYS A 25 -10.12 -5.62 -2.61
CA LYS A 25 -11.08 -6.18 -1.66
C LYS A 25 -10.45 -7.35 -0.91
N CYS A 26 -10.61 -7.41 0.41
CA CYS A 26 -10.00 -8.43 1.27
C CYS A 26 -11.00 -9.14 2.17
N GLY A 27 -12.22 -9.34 1.69
CA GLY A 27 -13.26 -10.09 2.40
C GLY A 27 -13.94 -9.24 3.47
N PHE A 28 -14.28 -9.87 4.58
CA PHE A 28 -15.03 -9.25 5.67
C PHE A 28 -14.22 -9.26 6.96
N ARG A 29 -14.39 -8.24 7.78
CA ARG A 29 -13.76 -8.13 9.08
C ARG A 29 -14.39 -9.08 10.08
N ASP A 30 -13.56 -9.77 10.85
CA ASP A 30 -14.01 -10.66 11.93
C ASP A 30 -14.73 -9.86 13.02
N GLY A 31 -15.87 -10.38 13.49
CA GLY A 31 -16.67 -9.82 14.58
C GLY A 31 -17.86 -8.97 14.16
N ASP A 32 -17.74 -8.19 13.08
CA ASP A 32 -18.84 -7.35 12.56
C ASP A 32 -19.21 -7.60 11.10
N ASN A 33 -18.50 -8.52 10.42
CA ASN A 33 -18.70 -8.89 9.03
C ASN A 33 -18.73 -7.66 8.10
N ALA A 34 -17.96 -6.62 8.42
CA ALA A 34 -17.86 -5.42 7.59
C ALA A 34 -17.00 -5.70 6.34
N PRO A 35 -17.42 -5.32 5.12
CA PRO A 35 -16.63 -5.52 3.91
C PRO A 35 -15.37 -4.64 3.93
N MET A 36 -14.20 -5.26 3.78
CA MET A 36 -12.89 -4.61 3.88
C MET A 36 -12.17 -4.53 2.53
N ALA A 37 -11.28 -3.54 2.41
CA ALA A 37 -10.37 -3.41 1.28
C ALA A 37 -9.05 -2.76 1.72
N PHE A 38 -7.96 -3.16 1.06
CA PHE A 38 -6.69 -2.44 1.09
C PHE A 38 -6.72 -1.32 0.06
N VAL A 39 -6.21 -0.15 0.46
CA VAL A 39 -6.04 1.00 -0.41
C VAL A 39 -4.56 1.34 -0.44
N GLU A 40 -3.96 1.29 -1.62
CA GLU A 40 -2.53 1.55 -1.81
C GLU A 40 -2.31 2.68 -2.82
N LEU A 41 -1.21 3.41 -2.63
CA LEU A 41 -0.72 4.35 -3.63
C LEU A 41 -0.06 3.56 -4.76
N LEU A 42 -0.46 3.84 -6.00
CA LEU A 42 0.12 3.22 -7.18
C LEU A 42 1.59 3.62 -7.31
N ASP A 43 2.47 2.79 -7.88
CA ASP A 43 3.89 3.11 -8.04
C ASP A 43 4.61 3.39 -6.69
N ARG A 44 4.07 2.88 -5.58
CA ARG A 44 4.80 2.84 -4.30
C ARG A 44 6.05 1.99 -4.52
N PRO A 45 7.24 2.44 -4.11
CA PRO A 45 8.43 1.60 -4.18
C PRO A 45 8.20 0.34 -3.34
N ASP A 46 8.62 -0.80 -3.89
CA ASP A 46 8.71 -2.03 -3.10
C ASP A 46 9.66 -1.74 -1.95
N SER A 47 9.13 -1.80 -0.73
CA SER A 47 9.99 -1.88 0.44
C SER A 47 10.64 -3.25 0.34
N ASP A 48 11.93 -3.31 0.00
CA ASP A 48 12.72 -4.54 -0.08
C ASP A 48 12.29 -5.48 1.05
N VAL A 49 11.60 -6.54 0.67
CA VAL A 49 11.21 -7.60 1.59
C VAL A 49 12.52 -8.31 1.91
N VAL A 50 13.17 -7.92 3.01
CA VAL A 50 14.05 -8.84 3.72
C VAL A 50 13.14 -9.96 4.22
N VAL A 51 12.97 -10.97 3.37
CA VAL A 51 12.47 -12.28 3.78
C VAL A 51 13.62 -12.87 4.59
N GLU A 52 13.63 -12.63 5.90
CA GLU A 52 14.40 -13.45 6.82
C GLU A 52 13.74 -14.85 6.80
N GLU A 53 14.28 -15.72 5.95
CA GLU A 53 14.08 -17.17 6.03
C GLU A 53 14.90 -17.70 7.21
N GLU A 54 14.29 -17.79 8.40
CA GLU A 54 14.76 -18.60 9.54
C GLU A 54 13.53 -18.91 10.41
N ALA A 55 13.21 -20.12 10.85
CA ALA A 55 13.76 -21.45 10.65
C ALA A 55 12.63 -22.47 10.94
N VAL A 56 12.36 -23.40 10.03
CA VAL A 56 11.78 -24.71 10.40
C VAL A 56 12.98 -25.63 10.57
N ALA A 57 13.46 -25.74 11.81
CA ALA A 57 14.46 -26.71 12.21
C ALA A 57 13.96 -27.48 13.43
N ALA A 58 13.80 -28.79 13.22
CA ALA A 58 13.63 -29.90 14.17
C ALA A 58 12.29 -30.03 14.92
#